data_AF-A0A841GZG8-F1
#
_entry.id   AF-A0A841GZG8-F1
#
_cell.length_a   1.000
_cell.length_b   1.000
_cell.length_c   1.000
_cell.angle_alpha   90.00
_cell.angle_beta   90.00
_cell.angle_gamma   90.00
#
_symmetry.space_group_name_H-M   'P 1'
#
loop_
_entity.id
_entity.type
_entity.pdbx_description
1 polymer ?
#
loop_
_entity_poly.entity_id
_entity_poly.type
_entity_poly.pdbx_seq_one_letter_code
_entity_poly.pdbx_strand_id
1 'polypeptide(L)'
;MKEPVNDAERLSALLDGQLSDRERDELLAQLAISGEAYHVFAETAAMLREIEAEDELAREAGVLQHPVAATGQDPAAPEQRPPEATPPRVFSVPTRAKVVRGDPDDAAEPDAPEARPDRGYPLPPRRGGWRRRSMAGAAVLMLALASGLFVRGRNPASASPVEFAAALGPEGAGLPAGWLKNRGWDENRGFGDELGGAGDAASAGAMLVDLSVAVRGRDVENTRTLAGQINSRYLALPLGTGPFGRIEARATDAPEALLPLVKEGTARLEEDLGRDPLKAGAWVEAATLAAHGRNEEFFRARATRTPPRALEPLVAHDEQAKAALDSVRTALAAEGTRDWGALEDSLKALMIEIAKAP
;
A
#
# COMPACT_ATOMS: atom_id res chain seq x y z
N MET A 1 4.45 -39.01 -11.39
CA MET A 1 3.91 -37.64 -11.31
C MET A 1 2.56 -37.68 -12.00
N LYS A 2 1.45 -37.54 -11.27
CA LYS A 2 0.13 -37.33 -11.90
C LYS A 2 0.19 -35.94 -12.53
N GLU A 3 -0.17 -35.82 -13.81
CA GLU A 3 -0.44 -34.52 -14.40
C GLU A 3 -1.41 -33.76 -13.50
N PRO A 4 -1.20 -32.45 -13.24
CA PRO A 4 -2.19 -31.65 -12.53
C PRO A 4 -3.49 -31.75 -13.32
N VAL A 5 -4.49 -32.40 -12.72
CA VAL A 5 -5.83 -32.49 -13.27
C VAL A 5 -6.28 -31.05 -13.49
N ASN A 6 -6.56 -30.73 -14.74
CA ASN A 6 -6.89 -29.41 -15.27
C ASN A 6 -7.74 -28.55 -14.28
N ASP A 7 -7.11 -27.63 -13.57
CA ASP A 7 -7.74 -26.84 -12.49
C ASP A 7 -8.86 -25.90 -13.00
N ALA A 8 -8.88 -25.60 -14.30
CA ALA A 8 -9.86 -24.69 -14.91
C ALA A 8 -11.33 -25.15 -14.73
N GLU A 9 -11.61 -26.46 -14.84
CA GLU A 9 -12.97 -26.99 -14.67
C GLU A 9 -13.43 -26.86 -13.21
N ARG A 10 -12.54 -27.12 -12.25
CA ARG A 10 -12.85 -26.99 -10.83
C ARG A 10 -13.04 -25.53 -10.42
N LEU A 11 -12.24 -24.62 -10.94
CA LEU A 11 -12.41 -23.18 -10.73
C LEU A 11 -13.72 -22.66 -11.33
N SER A 12 -14.11 -23.13 -12.52
CA SER A 12 -15.39 -22.78 -13.12
C SER A 12 -16.56 -23.32 -12.28
N ALA A 13 -16.50 -24.59 -11.86
CA ALA A 13 -17.51 -25.19 -10.99
C ALA A 13 -17.60 -24.51 -9.61
N LEU A 14 -16.50 -23.96 -9.10
CA LEU A 14 -16.48 -23.14 -7.87
C LEU A 14 -17.28 -21.85 -8.06
N LEU A 15 -17.05 -21.15 -9.17
CA LEU A 15 -17.71 -19.89 -9.51
C LEU A 15 -19.22 -20.09 -9.77
N ASP A 16 -19.59 -21.20 -10.40
CA ASP A 16 -20.98 -21.58 -10.65
C ASP A 16 -21.70 -22.15 -9.39
N GLY A 17 -20.99 -22.32 -8.28
CA GLY A 17 -21.54 -22.91 -7.05
C GLY A 17 -21.89 -24.41 -7.17
N GLN A 18 -21.28 -25.12 -8.12
CA GLN A 18 -21.56 -26.53 -8.41
C GLN A 18 -20.71 -27.51 -7.59
N LEU A 19 -19.67 -27.03 -6.91
CA LEU A 19 -18.83 -27.87 -6.05
C LEU A 19 -19.53 -28.26 -4.75
N SER A 20 -19.35 -29.52 -4.35
CA SER A 20 -19.71 -29.96 -2.99
C SER A 20 -18.92 -29.17 -1.93
N ASP A 21 -19.44 -29.08 -0.71
CA ASP A 21 -18.77 -28.33 0.37
C ASP A 21 -17.33 -28.81 0.58
N ARG A 22 -17.09 -30.13 0.51
CA ARG A 22 -15.76 -30.71 0.63
C ARG A 22 -14.83 -30.30 -0.51
N GLU A 23 -15.29 -30.37 -1.75
CA GLU A 23 -14.47 -29.99 -2.92
C GLU A 23 -14.16 -28.50 -2.93
N ARG A 24 -15.10 -27.68 -2.45
CA ARG A 24 -14.94 -26.24 -2.25
C ARG A 24 -13.84 -25.97 -1.23
N ASP A 25 -13.90 -26.59 -0.06
CA ASP A 25 -12.90 -26.41 1.00
C ASP A 25 -11.49 -26.86 0.54
N GLU A 26 -11.41 -28.02 -0.14
CA GLU A 26 -10.15 -28.51 -0.70
C GLU A 26 -9.56 -27.56 -1.75
N LEU A 27 -10.41 -27.00 -2.64
CA LEU A 27 -9.96 -26.06 -3.66
C LEU A 27 -9.58 -24.69 -3.06
N LEU A 28 -10.32 -24.20 -2.07
CA LEU A 28 -9.98 -22.96 -1.36
C LEU A 28 -8.65 -23.09 -0.60
N ALA A 29 -8.40 -24.23 0.04
CA ALA A 29 -7.11 -24.51 0.66
C ALA A 29 -5.97 -24.54 -0.37
N GLN A 30 -6.21 -25.13 -1.55
CA GLN A 30 -5.24 -25.13 -2.64
C GLN A 30 -4.97 -23.70 -3.18
N LEU A 31 -6.01 -22.88 -3.32
CA LEU A 31 -5.88 -21.47 -3.73
C LEU A 31 -5.12 -20.63 -2.69
N ALA A 32 -5.33 -20.88 -1.39
CA ALA A 32 -4.58 -20.21 -0.32
C ALA A 32 -3.07 -20.52 -0.37
N ILE A 33 -2.70 -21.75 -0.75
CA ILE A 33 -1.30 -22.19 -0.83
C ILE A 33 -0.63 -21.71 -2.14
N SER A 34 -1.39 -21.49 -3.21
CA SER A 34 -0.86 -21.15 -4.54
C SER A 34 -1.29 -19.76 -4.99
N GLY A 35 -0.39 -18.78 -4.86
CA GLY A 35 -0.60 -17.41 -5.34
C GLY A 35 -0.92 -17.33 -6.84
N GLU A 36 -0.30 -18.17 -7.67
CA GLU A 36 -0.60 -18.25 -9.10
C GLU A 36 -2.03 -18.73 -9.37
N ALA A 37 -2.48 -19.80 -8.70
CA ALA A 37 -3.85 -20.30 -8.84
C ALA A 37 -4.88 -19.28 -8.31
N TYR A 38 -4.56 -18.60 -7.21
CA TYR A 38 -5.37 -17.50 -6.68
C TYR A 38 -5.49 -16.36 -7.68
N HIS A 39 -4.40 -15.96 -8.34
CA HIS A 39 -4.41 -14.89 -9.34
C HIS A 39 -5.32 -15.25 -10.53
N VAL A 40 -5.20 -16.47 -11.07
CA VAL A 40 -6.06 -16.95 -12.18
C VAL A 40 -7.54 -16.98 -11.74
N PHE A 41 -7.82 -17.44 -10.53
CA PHE A 41 -9.18 -17.42 -9.96
C PHE A 41 -9.72 -15.99 -9.83
N ALA A 42 -8.93 -15.07 -9.26
CA ALA A 42 -9.34 -13.68 -9.05
C ALA A 42 -9.60 -12.95 -10.37
N GLU A 43 -8.77 -13.17 -11.39
CA GLU A 43 -8.93 -12.61 -12.73
C GLU A 43 -10.19 -13.16 -13.41
N THR A 44 -10.43 -14.47 -13.34
CA THR A 44 -11.64 -15.11 -13.90
C THR A 44 -12.91 -14.59 -13.21
N ALA A 45 -12.88 -14.47 -11.87
CA ALA A 45 -14.00 -13.95 -11.08
C ALA A 45 -14.27 -12.46 -11.35
N ALA A 46 -13.24 -11.68 -11.73
CA ALA A 46 -13.40 -10.29 -12.14
C ALA A 46 -14.05 -10.20 -13.53
N MET A 47 -13.59 -11.01 -14.49
CA MET A 47 -14.15 -11.07 -15.85
C MET A 47 -15.63 -11.49 -15.84
N LEU A 48 -16.01 -12.48 -15.03
CA LEU A 48 -17.43 -12.88 -14.91
C LEU A 48 -18.31 -11.73 -14.38
N ARG A 49 -17.83 -10.97 -13.40
CA ARG A 49 -18.56 -9.80 -12.88
C ARG A 49 -18.70 -8.68 -13.91
N GLU A 50 -17.71 -8.50 -14.77
CA GLU A 50 -17.79 -7.54 -15.88
C GLU A 50 -18.85 -7.97 -16.90
N ILE A 51 -18.87 -9.26 -17.28
CA ILE A 51 -19.88 -9.82 -18.19
C ILE A 51 -21.29 -9.71 -17.60
N GLU A 52 -21.46 -10.04 -16.31
CA GLU A 52 -22.76 -9.92 -15.62
C GLU A 52 -23.25 -8.46 -15.59
N ALA A 53 -22.35 -7.50 -15.37
CA ALA A 53 -22.68 -6.08 -15.40
C ALA A 53 -23.06 -5.60 -16.81
N GLU A 54 -22.35 -6.07 -17.85
CA GLU A 54 -22.70 -5.77 -19.24
C GLU A 54 -24.07 -6.37 -19.63
N ASP A 55 -24.36 -7.60 -19.21
CA ASP A 55 -25.65 -8.26 -19.44
C ASP A 55 -26.80 -7.54 -18.72
N GLU A 56 -26.56 -7.04 -17.51
CA GLU A 56 -27.54 -6.22 -16.78
C GLU A 56 -27.82 -4.90 -17.51
N LEU A 57 -26.78 -4.20 -17.98
CA LEU A 57 -26.93 -2.99 -18.78
C LEU A 57 -27.64 -3.27 -20.12
N ALA A 58 -27.33 -4.38 -20.79
CA ALA A 58 -27.98 -4.78 -22.03
C ALA A 58 -29.46 -5.16 -21.82
N ARG A 59 -29.80 -5.71 -20.65
CA ARG A 59 -31.19 -5.98 -20.23
C ARG A 59 -31.95 -4.68 -19.97
N GLU A 60 -31.34 -3.73 -19.26
CA GLU A 60 -31.94 -2.41 -19.01
C GLU A 60 -32.15 -1.59 -20.30
N ALA A 61 -31.21 -1.69 -21.24
CA ALA A 61 -31.31 -1.05 -22.55
C ALA A 61 -32.33 -1.73 -23.50
N GLY A 62 -32.93 -2.86 -23.09
CA GLY A 62 -33.87 -3.62 -23.92
C GLY A 62 -33.24 -4.29 -25.14
N VAL A 63 -31.90 -4.43 -25.16
CA VAL A 63 -31.15 -5.07 -26.25
C VAL A 63 -31.27 -6.58 -26.17
N LEU A 64 -31.22 -7.14 -24.96
CA LEU A 64 -31.50 -8.55 -24.70
C LEU A 64 -33.00 -8.73 -24.46
N GLN A 65 -33.75 -9.00 -25.54
CA GLN A 65 -35.08 -9.59 -25.38
C GLN A 65 -34.90 -10.97 -24.74
N HIS A 66 -35.41 -11.15 -23.53
CA HIS A 66 -35.48 -12.47 -22.91
C HIS A 66 -36.01 -13.46 -23.96
N PRO A 67 -35.36 -14.63 -24.16
CA PRO A 67 -36.00 -15.69 -24.91
C PRO A 67 -37.34 -15.94 -24.23
N VAL A 68 -38.42 -15.56 -24.91
CA VAL A 68 -39.78 -15.79 -24.47
C VAL A 68 -39.83 -17.27 -24.13
N ALA A 69 -39.97 -17.57 -22.84
CA ALA A 69 -40.07 -18.93 -22.35
C ALA A 69 -41.12 -19.62 -23.24
N ALA A 70 -40.68 -20.62 -24.00
CA ALA A 70 -41.56 -21.42 -24.81
C ALA A 70 -42.49 -22.19 -23.86
N THR A 71 -43.58 -21.54 -23.45
CA THR A 71 -44.72 -22.17 -22.79
C THR A 71 -45.34 -23.11 -23.79
N GLY A 72 -44.91 -24.37 -23.74
CA GLY A 72 -45.29 -25.33 -24.76
C GLY A 72 -44.91 -26.77 -24.48
N GLN A 73 -44.96 -27.25 -23.23
CA GLN A 73 -45.38 -28.63 -23.01
C GLN A 73 -45.80 -28.87 -21.56
N ASP A 74 -47.01 -29.39 -21.42
CA ASP A 74 -47.70 -29.83 -20.22
C ASP A 74 -47.33 -31.31 -19.97
N PRO A 75 -46.57 -31.67 -18.92
CA PRO A 75 -46.53 -33.01 -18.41
C PRO A 75 -47.32 -33.09 -17.10
N ALA A 76 -48.46 -33.76 -17.21
CA ALA A 76 -49.21 -34.48 -16.18
C ALA A 76 -48.82 -34.22 -14.71
N ALA A 77 -49.80 -33.67 -13.99
CA ALA A 77 -49.86 -33.50 -12.55
C ALA A 77 -49.46 -34.74 -11.72
N PRO A 78 -48.59 -34.58 -10.71
CA PRO A 78 -48.58 -35.45 -9.54
C PRO A 78 -49.38 -34.84 -8.38
N GLU A 79 -50.02 -35.75 -7.64
CA GLU A 79 -50.90 -35.53 -6.49
C GLU A 79 -50.39 -34.54 -5.44
N GLN A 80 -51.28 -33.63 -5.05
CA GLN A 80 -51.14 -32.78 -3.87
C GLN A 80 -51.20 -33.63 -2.59
N ARG A 81 -50.09 -33.72 -1.86
CA ARG A 81 -50.10 -34.08 -0.43
C ARG A 81 -50.47 -32.85 0.42
N PRO A 82 -51.26 -33.02 1.49
CA PRO A 82 -51.65 -31.93 2.37
C PRO A 82 -50.46 -31.43 3.21
N PRO A 83 -50.42 -30.13 3.57
CA PRO A 83 -49.32 -29.52 4.30
C PRO A 83 -49.28 -29.96 5.77
N GLU A 84 -48.11 -30.44 6.18
CA GLU A 84 -47.78 -30.78 7.57
C GLU A 84 -47.53 -29.49 8.35
N ALA A 85 -48.30 -29.27 9.42
CA ALA A 85 -48.25 -28.07 10.24
C ALA A 85 -46.91 -27.96 10.99
N THR A 86 -46.11 -26.95 10.63
CA THR A 86 -44.88 -26.60 11.36
C THR A 86 -45.24 -25.81 12.62
N PRO A 87 -44.79 -26.19 13.83
CA PRO A 87 -45.01 -25.39 15.03
C PRO A 87 -44.13 -24.12 15.03
N PRO A 88 -44.58 -23.03 15.68
CA PRO A 88 -43.84 -21.76 15.69
C PRO A 88 -42.54 -21.87 16.49
N ARG A 89 -41.42 -21.49 15.86
CA ARG A 89 -40.14 -21.24 16.54
C ARG A 89 -40.25 -19.93 17.33
N VAL A 90 -40.18 -20.03 18.65
CA VAL A 90 -40.02 -18.90 19.57
C VAL A 90 -38.58 -18.39 19.45
N PHE A 91 -38.40 -17.21 18.87
CA PHE A 91 -37.13 -16.48 18.89
C PHE A 91 -36.97 -15.79 20.25
N SER A 92 -36.06 -16.29 21.07
CA SER A 92 -35.59 -15.61 22.28
C SER A 92 -34.60 -14.51 21.88
N VAL A 93 -35.01 -13.25 22.04
CA VAL A 93 -34.15 -12.07 21.87
C VAL A 93 -33.20 -11.97 23.07
N PRO A 94 -31.87 -11.95 22.91
CA PRO A 94 -30.98 -11.64 24.01
C PRO A 94 -31.06 -10.16 24.36
N THR A 95 -31.46 -9.88 25.59
CA THR A 95 -31.49 -8.55 26.21
C THR A 95 -30.10 -7.92 26.25
N ARG A 96 -30.02 -6.75 25.60
CA ARG A 96 -28.93 -5.77 25.60
C ARG A 96 -28.38 -5.52 27.01
N ALA A 97 -27.12 -5.88 27.24
CA ALA A 97 -26.38 -5.53 28.45
C ALA A 97 -26.21 -4.00 28.54
N LYS A 98 -26.51 -3.44 29.72
CA LYS A 98 -26.23 -2.06 30.09
C LYS A 98 -24.72 -1.83 30.11
N VAL A 99 -24.24 -0.98 29.22
CA VAL A 99 -22.93 -0.35 29.36
C VAL A 99 -23.02 0.65 30.50
N VAL A 100 -22.32 0.33 31.59
CA VAL A 100 -22.09 1.23 32.73
C VAL A 100 -21.19 2.36 32.24
N ARG A 101 -21.77 3.56 32.18
CA ARG A 101 -21.06 4.82 31.97
C ARG A 101 -20.30 5.11 33.27
N GLY A 102 -18.98 4.91 33.25
CA GLY A 102 -18.09 5.35 34.32
C GLY A 102 -17.88 6.86 34.24
N ASP A 103 -18.04 7.52 35.38
CA ASP A 103 -17.66 8.91 35.62
C ASP A 103 -16.14 9.10 35.44
N PRO A 104 -15.70 10.18 34.78
CA PRO A 104 -14.35 10.70 34.93
C PRO A 104 -14.35 11.81 35.98
N ASP A 105 -14.06 11.45 37.23
CA ASP A 105 -13.60 12.39 38.24
C ASP A 105 -12.08 12.61 38.10
N ASP A 106 -11.70 13.87 38.25
CA ASP A 106 -10.41 14.38 38.73
C ASP A 106 -9.16 14.15 37.87
N ALA A 107 -8.93 15.10 36.95
CA ALA A 107 -7.58 15.51 36.58
C ALA A 107 -7.43 17.02 36.81
N ALA A 108 -6.70 17.33 37.87
CA ALA A 108 -6.33 18.66 38.33
C ALA A 108 -5.65 19.49 37.23
N GLU A 109 -6.08 20.75 37.12
CA GLU A 109 -5.37 21.81 36.41
C GLU A 109 -4.00 22.07 37.08
N PRO A 110 -2.89 22.07 36.33
CA PRO A 110 -1.66 22.68 36.81
C PRO A 110 -1.68 24.19 36.56
N ASP A 111 -1.62 24.94 37.65
CA ASP A 111 -1.42 26.38 37.72
C ASP A 111 -0.34 26.87 36.74
N ALA A 112 -0.75 27.77 35.84
CA ALA A 112 0.16 28.52 34.99
C ALA A 112 0.81 29.67 35.81
N PRO A 113 2.14 29.87 35.75
CA PRO A 113 2.78 30.95 36.46
C PRO A 113 2.46 32.33 35.85
N GLU A 114 2.07 33.23 36.74
CA GLU A 114 1.75 34.64 36.52
C GLU A 114 2.79 35.39 35.68
N ALA A 115 2.29 36.11 34.68
CA ALA A 115 3.02 37.10 33.92
C ALA A 115 3.46 38.27 34.82
N ARG A 116 4.77 38.49 34.92
CA ARG A 116 5.33 39.72 35.51
C ARG A 116 5.10 40.90 34.56
N PRO A 117 4.60 42.06 35.04
CA PRO A 117 4.58 43.28 34.26
C PRO A 117 5.99 43.86 34.15
N ASP A 118 6.52 43.86 32.93
CA ASP A 118 7.81 44.47 32.61
C ASP A 118 7.69 46.00 32.71
N ARG A 119 8.56 46.60 33.53
CA ARG A 119 8.59 48.03 33.81
C ARG A 119 9.23 48.76 32.62
N GLY A 120 8.46 49.67 32.04
CA GLY A 120 8.91 50.53 30.96
C GLY A 120 10.10 51.41 31.34
N TYR A 121 11.04 51.49 30.40
CA TYR A 121 11.96 52.62 30.29
C TYR A 121 11.60 53.44 29.04
N PRO A 122 11.36 54.76 29.15
CA PRO A 122 11.15 55.62 27.99
C PRO A 122 12.48 55.83 27.27
N LEU A 123 12.59 55.32 26.05
CA LEU A 123 13.67 55.68 25.13
C LEU A 123 13.39 57.05 24.47
N PRO A 124 14.43 57.90 24.29
CA PRO A 124 14.27 59.23 23.73
C PRO A 124 13.94 59.23 22.23
N PRO A 125 13.22 60.26 21.73
CA PRO A 125 12.86 60.37 20.33
C PRO A 125 14.07 60.78 19.49
N ARG A 126 14.63 59.84 18.73
CA ARG A 126 15.56 60.15 17.63
C ARG A 126 14.78 60.62 16.40
N ARG A 127 14.62 61.93 16.29
CA ARG A 127 14.34 62.62 15.02
C ARG A 127 15.61 62.58 14.16
N GLY A 128 15.54 61.96 12.98
CA GLY A 128 16.54 62.13 11.93
C GLY A 128 16.70 60.92 11.01
N GLY A 129 16.25 61.06 9.76
CA GLY A 129 16.72 60.21 8.65
C GLY A 129 15.69 59.30 7.99
N TRP A 130 14.42 59.69 7.91
CA TRP A 130 13.39 58.96 7.17
C TRP A 130 13.46 59.30 5.67
N ARG A 131 14.45 58.76 4.95
CA ARG A 131 14.44 58.71 3.46
C ARG A 131 15.45 57.77 2.79
N ARG A 132 16.16 56.90 3.54
CA ARG A 132 17.14 55.94 2.94
C ARG A 132 17.17 54.55 3.59
N ARG A 133 16.04 54.03 4.10
CA ARG A 133 15.97 52.68 4.71
C ARG A 133 14.86 51.78 4.16
N SER A 134 14.38 52.04 2.94
CA SER A 134 13.35 51.21 2.29
C SER A 134 13.91 50.01 1.51
N MET A 135 15.24 49.86 1.37
CA MET A 135 15.84 48.76 0.59
C MET A 135 16.49 47.64 1.42
N ALA A 136 16.63 47.78 2.74
CA ALA A 136 17.26 46.74 3.57
C ALA A 136 16.27 45.69 4.12
N GLY A 137 14.96 45.97 4.12
CA GLY A 137 13.94 45.05 4.63
C GLY A 137 13.57 43.91 3.66
N ALA A 138 13.64 44.16 2.34
CA ALA A 138 13.28 43.16 1.33
C ALA A 138 14.28 42.00 1.25
N ALA A 139 15.58 42.27 1.47
CA ALA A 139 16.62 41.25 1.44
C ALA A 139 16.50 40.25 2.60
N VAL A 140 16.16 40.72 3.81
CA VAL A 140 15.98 39.83 4.98
C VAL A 140 14.70 39.01 4.86
N LEU A 141 13.62 39.57 4.33
CA LEU A 141 12.39 38.82 4.08
C LEU A 141 12.57 37.77 2.96
N MET A 142 13.30 38.10 1.89
CA MET A 142 13.66 37.13 0.86
C MET A 142 14.64 36.07 1.38
N LEU A 143 15.58 36.41 2.27
CA LEU A 143 16.44 35.41 2.90
C LEU A 143 15.65 34.50 3.86
N ALA A 144 14.68 35.04 4.60
CA ALA A 144 13.81 34.28 5.50
C ALA A 144 12.84 33.36 4.74
N LEU A 145 12.28 33.81 3.62
CA LEU A 145 11.43 32.99 2.75
C LEU A 145 12.24 31.94 1.99
N ALA A 146 13.43 32.31 1.49
CA ALA A 146 14.34 31.35 0.84
C ALA A 146 14.86 30.31 1.83
N SER A 147 15.19 30.70 3.07
CA SER A 147 15.63 29.75 4.11
C SER A 147 14.49 28.90 4.65
N GLY A 148 13.26 29.41 4.77
CA GLY A 148 12.08 28.62 5.12
C GLY A 148 11.78 27.52 4.09
N LEU A 149 11.91 27.82 2.80
CA LEU A 149 11.81 26.82 1.71
C LEU A 149 12.99 25.83 1.72
N PHE A 150 14.21 26.29 2.06
CA PHE A 150 15.39 25.41 2.12
C PHE A 150 15.46 24.51 3.35
N VAL A 151 14.84 24.90 4.47
CA VAL A 151 14.86 24.13 5.73
C VAL A 151 13.74 23.09 5.75
N ARG A 152 12.58 23.36 5.12
CA ARG A 152 11.47 22.39 5.07
C ARG A 152 11.78 21.18 4.17
N GLY A 153 12.75 21.27 3.27
CA GLY A 153 13.23 20.17 2.43
C GLY A 153 14.42 19.36 2.98
N ARG A 154 14.76 19.47 4.28
CA ARG A 154 16.04 18.95 4.81
C ARG A 154 15.98 17.97 5.97
N ASN A 155 14.81 17.40 6.30
CA ASN A 155 14.76 16.26 7.20
C ASN A 155 14.82 14.95 6.40
N PRO A 156 15.98 14.28 6.28
CA PRO A 156 16.07 12.99 5.61
C PRO A 156 15.19 11.93 6.27
N ALA A 157 14.83 12.12 7.55
CA ALA A 157 13.89 11.26 8.28
C ALA A 157 12.44 11.35 7.79
N SER A 158 12.08 12.32 6.93
CA SER A 158 10.73 12.44 6.38
C SER A 158 10.56 11.83 5.00
N ALA A 159 11.60 11.19 4.44
CA ALA A 159 11.55 10.64 3.10
C ALA A 159 10.34 9.70 2.93
N SER A 160 9.53 9.98 1.90
CA SER A 160 8.37 9.16 1.52
C SER A 160 8.76 8.16 0.43
N PRO A 161 8.00 7.07 0.22
CA PRO A 161 8.20 6.15 -0.91
C PRO A 161 8.41 6.85 -2.26
N VAL A 162 7.61 7.89 -2.54
CA VAL A 162 7.72 8.70 -3.76
C VAL A 162 9.07 9.43 -3.86
N GLU A 163 9.58 9.92 -2.73
CA GLU A 163 10.89 10.58 -2.66
C GLU A 163 12.04 9.59 -2.82
N PHE A 164 11.93 8.37 -2.29
CA PHE A 164 12.91 7.32 -2.55
C PHE A 164 12.95 6.91 -4.02
N ALA A 165 11.79 6.74 -4.66
CA ALA A 165 11.72 6.49 -6.09
C ALA A 165 12.31 7.66 -6.91
N ALA A 166 12.18 8.90 -6.44
CA ALA A 166 12.81 10.06 -7.07
C ALA A 166 14.34 10.04 -7.03
N ALA A 167 14.92 9.42 -6.01
CA ALA A 167 16.37 9.33 -5.86
C ALA A 167 17.00 8.24 -6.76
N LEU A 168 16.19 7.37 -7.38
CA LEU A 168 16.68 6.25 -8.19
C LEU A 168 17.25 6.63 -9.55
N GLY A 169 17.04 7.86 -10.02
CA GLY A 169 17.65 8.33 -11.25
C GLY A 169 16.78 9.31 -12.05
N PRO A 170 17.22 9.64 -13.27
CA PRO A 170 16.48 10.53 -14.14
C PRO A 170 15.10 9.96 -14.48
N GLU A 171 14.14 10.86 -14.70
CA GLU A 171 12.79 10.50 -15.15
C GLU A 171 12.85 9.62 -16.41
N GLY A 172 12.01 8.58 -16.46
CA GLY A 172 11.93 7.64 -17.58
C GLY A 172 12.71 6.34 -17.40
N ALA A 173 13.58 6.20 -16.39
CA ALA A 173 14.09 4.89 -15.98
C ALA A 173 12.97 4.12 -15.26
N GLY A 174 12.26 3.26 -15.99
CA GLY A 174 11.25 2.36 -15.44
C GLY A 174 11.86 1.24 -14.60
N LEU A 175 11.02 0.27 -14.22
CA LEU A 175 11.48 -0.93 -13.52
C LEU A 175 12.39 -1.78 -14.44
N PRO A 176 13.36 -2.52 -13.89
CA PRO A 176 14.15 -3.48 -14.66
C PRO A 176 13.25 -4.48 -15.42
N ALA A 177 13.68 -4.92 -16.61
CA ALA A 177 12.90 -5.87 -17.39
C ALA A 177 12.65 -7.17 -16.60
N GLY A 178 11.39 -7.58 -16.51
CA GLY A 178 10.98 -8.77 -15.75
C GLY A 178 11.06 -8.60 -14.23
N TRP A 179 11.25 -7.38 -13.69
CA TRP A 179 11.36 -7.14 -12.24
C TRP A 179 10.21 -7.77 -11.44
N LEU A 180 8.96 -7.52 -11.85
CA LEU A 180 7.79 -8.07 -11.17
C LEU A 180 7.64 -9.58 -11.36
N LYS A 181 8.02 -10.11 -12.54
CA LYS A 181 7.89 -11.54 -12.86
C LYS A 181 8.94 -12.39 -12.15
N ASN A 182 10.19 -11.94 -12.14
CA ASN A 182 11.32 -12.69 -11.60
C ASN A 182 11.40 -12.65 -10.07
N ARG A 183 10.75 -11.66 -9.44
CA ARG A 183 10.81 -11.50 -8.00
C ARG A 183 9.69 -12.16 -7.25
N GLY A 184 8.62 -12.62 -7.94
CA GLY A 184 7.46 -13.28 -7.33
C GLY A 184 7.09 -12.61 -6.02
N TRP A 185 6.31 -11.53 -6.06
CA TRP A 185 5.91 -10.77 -4.87
C TRP A 185 5.54 -11.67 -3.69
N ASP A 186 4.98 -12.83 -4.03
CA ASP A 186 4.55 -13.85 -3.11
C ASP A 186 5.71 -14.54 -2.36
N GLU A 187 6.81 -14.85 -3.03
CA GLU A 187 7.90 -15.65 -2.45
C GLU A 187 8.94 -14.82 -1.69
N ASN A 188 9.32 -13.64 -2.22
CA ASN A 188 10.50 -12.92 -1.76
C ASN A 188 10.20 -11.69 -0.89
N ARG A 189 8.93 -11.37 -0.64
CA ARG A 189 8.52 -10.19 0.15
C ARG A 189 7.53 -10.54 1.26
N GLY A 190 7.63 -11.78 1.75
CA GLY A 190 6.93 -12.26 2.94
C GLY A 190 5.45 -12.58 2.74
N PHE A 191 5.03 -13.01 1.56
CA PHE A 191 3.62 -13.38 1.37
C PHE A 191 3.37 -14.75 2.02
N GLY A 192 2.35 -14.82 2.88
CA GLY A 192 2.00 -16.01 3.66
C GLY A 192 0.95 -15.68 4.72
N ASP A 193 0.30 -16.72 5.25
CA ASP A 193 -1.02 -16.63 5.90
C ASP A 193 -1.15 -15.74 7.15
N GLU A 194 -0.07 -15.24 7.76
CA GLU A 194 -0.18 -14.34 8.92
C GLU A 194 1.01 -13.37 8.98
N LEU A 195 1.09 -12.41 8.04
CA LEU A 195 1.97 -11.27 8.28
C LEU A 195 1.44 -10.44 9.45
N GLY A 196 2.32 -10.10 10.39
CA GLY A 196 2.05 -9.06 11.38
C GLY A 196 1.82 -7.70 10.70
N GLY A 197 1.20 -6.76 11.40
CA GLY A 197 0.88 -5.44 10.83
C GLY A 197 2.11 -4.68 10.31
N ALA A 198 3.29 -4.90 10.92
CA ALA A 198 4.54 -4.31 10.45
C ALA A 198 5.03 -4.91 9.12
N GLY A 199 4.84 -6.22 8.92
CA GLY A 199 5.20 -6.90 7.69
C GLY A 199 4.38 -6.42 6.49
N ASP A 200 3.06 -6.31 6.68
CA ASP A 200 2.16 -5.76 5.66
C ASP A 200 2.49 -4.32 5.31
N ALA A 201 2.80 -3.49 6.32
CA ALA A 201 3.22 -2.11 6.11
C ALA A 201 4.51 -2.02 5.28
N ALA A 202 5.53 -2.82 5.61
CA ALA A 202 6.78 -2.84 4.88
C ALA A 202 6.59 -3.28 3.43
N SER A 203 5.82 -4.35 3.19
CA SER A 203 5.49 -4.81 1.84
C SER A 203 4.73 -3.77 1.05
N ALA A 204 3.75 -3.08 1.65
CA ALA A 204 3.07 -1.94 1.03
C ALA A 204 4.05 -0.81 0.65
N GLY A 205 5.00 -0.52 1.55
CA GLY A 205 6.07 0.45 1.31
C GLY A 205 6.92 0.13 0.08
N ALA A 206 7.31 -1.13 -0.09
CA ALA A 206 8.03 -1.58 -1.28
C ALA A 206 7.17 -1.47 -2.53
N MET A 207 5.89 -1.86 -2.48
CA MET A 207 4.98 -1.77 -3.64
C MET A 207 4.80 -0.33 -4.09
N LEU A 208 4.76 0.61 -3.15
CA LEU A 208 4.67 2.05 -3.46
C LEU A 208 5.91 2.58 -4.18
N VAL A 209 7.10 2.07 -3.87
CA VAL A 209 8.33 2.43 -4.61
C VAL A 209 8.26 1.87 -6.02
N ASP A 210 7.92 0.59 -6.19
CA ASP A 210 7.80 -0.03 -7.51
C ASP A 210 6.74 0.70 -8.36
N LEU A 211 5.57 1.04 -7.77
CA LEU A 211 4.51 1.80 -8.44
C LEU A 211 5.00 3.19 -8.83
N SER A 212 5.71 3.88 -7.95
CA SER A 212 6.26 5.21 -8.22
C SER A 212 7.27 5.16 -9.38
N VAL A 213 8.11 4.13 -9.45
CA VAL A 213 9.07 3.93 -10.55
C VAL A 213 8.35 3.60 -11.85
N ALA A 214 7.35 2.70 -11.82
CA ALA A 214 6.54 2.35 -12.99
C ALA A 214 5.82 3.58 -13.57
N VAL A 215 5.18 4.40 -12.72
CA VAL A 215 4.53 5.66 -13.12
C VAL A 215 5.52 6.61 -13.79
N ARG A 216 6.70 6.81 -13.20
CA ARG A 216 7.74 7.70 -13.77
C ARG A 216 8.34 7.18 -15.07
N GLY A 217 8.45 5.85 -15.18
CA GLY A 217 8.87 5.16 -16.40
C GLY A 217 7.80 5.12 -17.49
N ARG A 218 6.58 5.58 -17.21
CA ARG A 218 5.40 5.44 -18.10
C ARG A 218 5.12 3.99 -18.48
N ASP A 219 5.38 3.08 -17.54
CA ASP A 219 5.15 1.65 -17.69
C ASP A 219 3.69 1.34 -17.36
N VAL A 220 2.83 1.39 -18.37
CA VAL A 220 1.37 1.26 -18.22
C VAL A 220 0.96 -0.09 -17.62
N GLU A 221 1.61 -1.18 -18.04
CA GLU A 221 1.32 -2.54 -17.57
C GLU A 221 1.64 -2.64 -16.07
N ASN A 222 2.89 -2.35 -15.68
CA ASN A 222 3.30 -2.45 -14.30
C ASN A 222 2.57 -1.43 -13.39
N THR A 223 2.25 -0.24 -13.90
CA THR A 223 1.45 0.76 -13.17
C THR A 223 0.07 0.23 -12.83
N ARG A 224 -0.63 -0.38 -13.81
CA ARG A 224 -1.96 -0.96 -13.60
C ARG A 224 -1.89 -2.13 -12.62
N THR A 225 -0.98 -3.08 -12.85
CA THR A 225 -0.83 -4.26 -11.99
C THR A 225 -0.54 -3.88 -10.54
N LEU A 226 0.45 -3.01 -10.30
CA LEU A 226 0.83 -2.63 -8.93
C LEU A 226 -0.28 -1.83 -8.24
N ALA A 227 -0.95 -0.92 -8.95
CA ALA A 227 -2.06 -0.16 -8.37
C ALA A 227 -3.23 -1.08 -7.99
N GLY A 228 -3.61 -2.02 -8.86
CA GLY A 228 -4.64 -3.02 -8.58
C GLY A 228 -4.30 -3.90 -7.38
N GLN A 229 -3.06 -4.40 -7.31
CA GLN A 229 -2.60 -5.24 -6.19
C GLN A 229 -2.57 -4.48 -4.86
N ILE A 230 -2.11 -3.22 -4.84
CA ILE A 230 -2.15 -2.40 -3.60
C ILE A 230 -3.60 -2.16 -3.17
N ASN A 231 -4.50 -1.86 -4.13
CA ASN A 231 -5.90 -1.59 -3.84
C ASN A 231 -6.62 -2.81 -3.25
N SER A 232 -6.47 -3.98 -3.90
CA SER A 232 -7.13 -5.22 -3.47
C SER A 232 -6.61 -5.70 -2.12
N ARG A 233 -5.30 -5.56 -1.87
CA ARG A 233 -4.66 -6.08 -0.67
C ARG A 233 -4.89 -5.21 0.57
N TYR A 234 -4.66 -3.90 0.48
CA TYR A 234 -4.53 -3.07 1.68
C TYR A 234 -5.73 -2.18 1.98
N LEU A 235 -6.54 -1.85 0.98
CA LEU A 235 -7.64 -0.90 1.17
C LEU A 235 -9.02 -1.55 1.25
N ALA A 236 -9.17 -2.80 0.78
CA ALA A 236 -10.45 -3.52 0.69
C ALA A 236 -11.59 -2.65 0.09
N LEU A 237 -11.23 -1.68 -0.75
CA LEU A 237 -12.16 -0.74 -1.34
C LEU A 237 -12.76 -1.36 -2.62
N PRO A 238 -14.02 -1.02 -2.96
CA PRO A 238 -14.59 -1.39 -4.25
C PRO A 238 -13.64 -1.01 -5.40
N LEU A 239 -13.54 -1.86 -6.42
CA LEU A 239 -12.69 -1.63 -7.59
C LEU A 239 -12.95 -0.23 -8.18
N GLY A 240 -11.87 0.44 -8.58
CA GLY A 240 -11.93 1.80 -9.13
C GLY A 240 -12.18 2.93 -8.12
N THR A 241 -12.39 2.62 -6.84
CA THR A 241 -12.50 3.65 -5.79
C THR A 241 -11.16 3.93 -5.10
N GLY A 242 -10.99 5.14 -4.55
CA GLY A 242 -9.76 5.53 -3.87
C GLY A 242 -8.60 5.94 -4.82
N PRO A 243 -7.42 6.25 -4.25
CA PRO A 243 -6.27 6.72 -5.03
C PRO A 243 -5.73 5.64 -5.97
N PHE A 244 -5.57 4.39 -5.52
CA PHE A 244 -5.00 3.33 -6.34
C PHE A 244 -5.95 2.83 -7.43
N GLY A 245 -7.26 2.70 -7.16
CA GLY A 245 -8.25 2.43 -8.21
C GLY A 245 -8.28 3.51 -9.30
N ARG A 246 -8.09 4.80 -8.94
CA ARG A 246 -7.96 5.89 -9.91
C ARG A 246 -6.65 5.84 -10.70
N ILE A 247 -5.55 5.39 -10.10
CA ILE A 247 -4.27 5.19 -10.82
C ILE A 247 -4.42 4.05 -11.82
N GLU A 248 -5.02 2.94 -11.40
CA GLU A 248 -5.27 1.76 -12.25
C GLU A 248 -6.09 2.12 -13.50
N ALA A 249 -7.23 2.82 -13.30
CA ALA A 249 -8.10 3.28 -14.38
C ALA A 249 -7.44 4.32 -15.30
N ARG A 250 -6.43 5.03 -14.82
CA ARG A 250 -5.75 6.12 -15.52
C ARG A 250 -4.29 5.80 -15.80
N ALA A 251 -3.90 4.53 -15.88
CA ALA A 251 -2.50 4.12 -16.01
C ALA A 251 -1.79 4.69 -17.26
N THR A 252 -2.53 5.17 -18.27
CA THR A 252 -2.01 5.84 -19.48
C THR A 252 -1.78 7.35 -19.32
N ASP A 253 -2.21 7.95 -18.21
CA ASP A 253 -2.02 9.37 -17.95
C ASP A 253 -0.55 9.71 -17.70
N ALA A 254 -0.22 11.00 -17.86
CA ALA A 254 1.12 11.49 -17.61
C ALA A 254 1.52 11.36 -16.11
N PRO A 255 2.81 11.15 -15.80
CA PRO A 255 3.28 10.98 -14.41
C PRO A 255 2.84 12.12 -13.48
N GLU A 256 2.76 13.35 -13.97
CA GLU A 256 2.35 14.54 -13.21
C GLU A 256 0.90 14.45 -12.71
N ALA A 257 0.04 13.70 -13.41
CA ALA A 257 -1.33 13.44 -13.00
C ALA A 257 -1.44 12.27 -12.02
N LEU A 258 -0.53 11.29 -12.09
CA LEU A 258 -0.56 10.06 -11.31
C LEU A 258 0.20 10.15 -9.98
N LEU A 259 1.36 10.81 -9.95
CA LEU A 259 2.19 10.94 -8.74
C LEU A 259 1.46 11.59 -7.54
N PRO A 260 0.58 12.61 -7.74
CA PRO A 260 -0.25 13.13 -6.64
C PRO A 260 -1.17 12.06 -6.02
N LEU A 261 -1.73 11.15 -6.85
CA LEU A 261 -2.55 10.03 -6.37
C LEU A 261 -1.71 9.01 -5.62
N VAL A 262 -0.48 8.72 -6.08
CA VAL A 262 0.44 7.83 -5.35
C VAL A 262 0.76 8.40 -3.98
N LYS A 263 0.99 9.72 -3.89
CA LYS A 263 1.22 10.41 -2.61
C LYS A 263 -0.01 10.37 -1.70
N GLU A 264 -1.21 10.58 -2.24
CA GLU A 264 -2.47 10.46 -1.50
C GLU A 264 -2.65 9.04 -0.93
N GLY A 265 -2.45 8.01 -1.77
CA GLY A 265 -2.51 6.61 -1.34
C GLY A 265 -1.43 6.24 -0.32
N THR A 266 -0.22 6.77 -0.48
CA THR A 266 0.86 6.63 0.51
C THR A 266 0.44 7.19 1.87
N ALA A 267 -0.13 8.40 1.91
CA ALA A 267 -0.54 9.02 3.17
C ALA A 267 -1.63 8.20 3.89
N ARG A 268 -2.55 7.61 3.12
CA ARG A 268 -3.58 6.71 3.67
C ARG A 268 -2.97 5.42 4.23
N LEU A 269 -2.07 4.77 3.48
CA LEU A 269 -1.39 3.56 3.97
C LEU A 269 -0.49 3.86 5.20
N GLU A 270 0.11 5.05 5.30
CA GLU A 270 0.84 5.46 6.50
C GLU A 270 -0.07 5.56 7.74
N GLU A 271 -1.33 5.98 7.56
CA GLU A 271 -2.34 6.06 8.62
C GLU A 271 -2.84 4.67 9.02
N ASP A 272 -3.14 3.82 8.03
CA ASP A 272 -3.76 2.51 8.24
C ASP A 272 -2.74 1.45 8.72
N LEU A 273 -1.53 1.44 8.16
CA LEU A 273 -0.52 0.39 8.39
C LEU A 273 0.65 0.85 9.27
N GLY A 274 0.75 2.15 9.55
CA GLY A 274 1.85 2.73 10.31
C GLY A 274 3.01 3.21 9.44
N ARG A 275 3.42 4.45 9.70
CA ARG A 275 4.42 5.17 8.92
C ARG A 275 5.81 4.53 8.90
N ASP A 276 6.31 4.09 10.04
CA ASP A 276 7.70 3.66 10.18
C ASP A 276 8.02 2.34 9.46
N PRO A 277 7.24 1.25 9.63
CA PRO A 277 7.47 0.02 8.85
C PRO A 277 7.23 0.22 7.35
N LEU A 278 6.25 1.04 6.96
CA LEU A 278 6.04 1.40 5.56
C LEU A 278 7.26 2.10 4.96
N LYS A 279 7.85 3.07 5.67
CA LYS A 279 9.08 3.74 5.22
C LYS A 279 10.29 2.81 5.19
N ALA A 280 10.39 1.87 6.12
CA ALA A 280 11.45 0.87 6.15
C ALA A 280 11.41 0.01 4.88
N GLY A 281 10.26 -0.58 4.54
CA GLY A 281 10.11 -1.37 3.33
C GLY A 281 10.35 -0.58 2.05
N ALA A 282 9.85 0.66 1.98
CA ALA A 282 10.11 1.56 0.86
C ALA A 282 11.61 1.85 0.68
N TRP A 283 12.34 2.12 1.76
CA TRP A 283 13.79 2.36 1.64
C TRP A 283 14.54 1.12 1.19
N VAL A 284 14.23 -0.06 1.75
CA VAL A 284 14.90 -1.32 1.38
C VAL A 284 14.67 -1.63 -0.10
N GLU A 285 13.45 -1.42 -0.60
CA GLU A 285 13.14 -1.65 -2.01
C GLU A 285 13.87 -0.68 -2.94
N ALA A 286 13.86 0.62 -2.62
CA ALA A 286 14.60 1.60 -3.39
C ALA A 286 16.11 1.32 -3.35
N ALA A 287 16.67 0.98 -2.19
CA ALA A 287 18.06 0.56 -2.09
C ALA A 287 18.35 -0.67 -2.96
N THR A 288 17.40 -1.60 -3.06
CA THR A 288 17.56 -2.80 -3.88
C THR A 288 17.56 -2.47 -5.38
N LEU A 289 16.64 -1.63 -5.84
CA LEU A 289 16.64 -1.09 -7.21
C LEU A 289 17.93 -0.33 -7.52
N ALA A 290 18.41 0.48 -6.57
CA ALA A 290 19.65 1.22 -6.71
C ALA A 290 20.86 0.28 -6.81
N ALA A 291 20.93 -0.76 -5.97
CA ALA A 291 22.00 -1.76 -6.03
C ALA A 291 22.01 -2.50 -7.37
N HIS A 292 20.83 -2.92 -7.83
CA HIS A 292 20.64 -3.57 -9.13
C HIS A 292 21.15 -2.69 -10.29
N GLY A 293 20.74 -1.42 -10.31
CA GLY A 293 21.18 -0.43 -11.29
C GLY A 293 22.60 0.12 -11.06
N ARG A 294 23.31 -0.34 -10.02
CA ARG A 294 24.61 0.18 -9.58
C ARG A 294 24.62 1.70 -9.38
N ASN A 295 23.49 2.25 -8.93
CA ASN A 295 23.29 3.68 -8.72
C ASN A 295 23.98 4.14 -7.43
N GLU A 296 25.23 4.58 -7.55
CA GLU A 296 25.99 5.09 -6.42
C GLU A 296 25.47 6.43 -5.88
N GLU A 297 24.84 7.24 -6.72
CA GLU A 297 24.27 8.54 -6.31
C GLU A 297 23.17 8.35 -5.27
N PHE A 298 22.32 7.33 -5.45
CA PHE A 298 21.32 6.95 -4.45
C PHE A 298 21.95 6.73 -3.08
N PHE A 299 23.05 6.00 -2.97
CA PHE A 299 23.68 5.73 -1.66
C PHE A 299 24.47 6.91 -1.09
N ARG A 300 24.88 7.86 -1.94
CA ARG A 300 25.58 9.09 -1.52
C ARG A 300 24.61 10.19 -1.11
N ALA A 301 23.39 10.19 -1.65
CA ALA A 301 22.40 11.22 -1.36
C ALA A 301 22.02 11.24 0.13
N ARG A 302 21.92 12.44 0.70
CA ARG A 302 21.69 12.62 2.15
C ARG A 302 20.38 11.98 2.63
N ALA A 303 19.36 11.96 1.78
CA ALA A 303 18.04 11.40 2.10
C ALA A 303 18.05 9.87 2.30
N THR A 304 19.06 9.21 1.77
CA THR A 304 19.12 7.75 1.58
C THR A 304 20.38 7.13 2.17
N ARG A 305 21.40 7.95 2.48
CA ARG A 305 22.72 7.53 3.00
C ARG A 305 22.67 6.73 4.30
N THR A 306 21.64 6.93 5.10
CA THR A 306 21.46 6.16 6.33
C THR A 306 20.22 5.29 6.15
N PRO A 307 20.31 3.97 6.40
CA PRO A 307 19.11 3.17 6.58
C PRO A 307 18.21 3.94 7.56
N PRO A 308 16.90 4.04 7.30
CA PRO A 308 15.99 4.73 8.19
C PRO A 308 16.28 4.26 9.62
N ARG A 309 16.45 5.19 10.57
CA ARG A 309 16.49 4.83 12.00
C ARG A 309 15.28 3.98 12.38
N ALA A 310 14.18 4.10 11.64
CA ALA A 310 13.00 3.25 11.72
C ALA A 310 13.27 1.76 11.53
N LEU A 311 14.35 1.35 10.84
CA LEU A 311 14.73 -0.06 10.72
C LEU A 311 15.24 -0.64 12.05
N GLU A 312 15.91 0.15 12.89
CA GLU A 312 16.53 -0.37 14.11
C GLU A 312 15.51 -0.93 15.11
N PRO A 313 14.39 -0.23 15.44
CA PRO A 313 13.33 -0.81 16.27
C PRO A 313 12.68 -2.05 15.66
N LEU A 314 12.48 -2.06 14.33
CA LEU A 314 11.81 -3.16 13.64
C LEU A 314 12.63 -4.46 13.68
N VAL A 315 13.97 -4.34 13.61
CA VAL A 315 14.86 -5.50 13.68
C VAL A 315 15.36 -5.80 15.10
N ALA A 316 15.04 -4.96 16.09
CA ALA A 316 15.64 -5.05 17.44
C ALA A 316 15.39 -6.38 18.15
N HIS A 317 14.34 -7.11 17.78
CA HIS A 317 13.93 -8.36 18.41
C HIS A 317 14.22 -9.61 17.58
N ASP A 318 14.74 -9.44 16.36
CA ASP A 318 15.03 -10.54 15.44
C ASP A 318 16.53 -10.56 15.09
N GLU A 319 17.24 -11.60 15.51
CA GLU A 319 18.68 -11.76 15.27
C GLU A 319 19.02 -11.96 13.78
N GLN A 320 18.13 -12.58 12.99
CA GLN A 320 18.32 -12.73 11.55
C GLN A 320 18.14 -11.37 10.85
N ALA A 321 17.13 -10.61 11.24
CA ALA A 321 16.92 -9.26 10.72
C ALA A 321 18.07 -8.31 11.06
N LYS A 322 18.62 -8.38 12.28
CA LYS A 322 19.84 -7.64 12.67
C LYS A 322 21.04 -8.02 11.82
N ALA A 323 21.29 -9.31 11.65
CA ALA A 323 22.41 -9.80 10.85
C ALA A 323 22.30 -9.35 9.38
N ALA A 324 21.08 -9.32 8.82
CA ALA A 324 20.83 -8.78 7.49
C ALA A 324 21.10 -7.28 7.42
N LEU A 325 20.63 -6.49 8.40
CA LEU A 325 20.89 -5.06 8.47
C LEU A 325 22.39 -4.74 8.62
N ASP A 326 23.11 -5.50 9.43
CA ASP A 326 24.56 -5.34 9.60
C ASP A 326 25.35 -5.75 8.35
N SER A 327 24.86 -6.74 7.60
CA SER A 327 25.42 -7.10 6.28
C SER A 327 25.26 -5.95 5.29
N VAL A 328 24.08 -5.32 5.24
CA VAL A 328 23.83 -4.11 4.43
C VAL A 328 24.77 -2.97 4.84
N ARG A 329 24.89 -2.69 6.15
CA ARG A 329 25.79 -1.64 6.66
C ARG A 329 27.25 -1.90 6.27
N THR A 330 27.71 -3.15 6.39
CA THR A 330 29.05 -3.57 6.02
C THR A 330 29.30 -3.38 4.52
N ALA A 331 28.37 -3.81 3.68
CA ALA A 331 28.46 -3.64 2.23
C ALA A 331 28.44 -2.16 1.80
N LEU A 332 27.70 -1.31 2.51
CA LEU A 332 27.68 0.14 2.26
C LEU A 332 28.96 0.84 2.71
N ALA A 333 29.59 0.37 3.80
CA ALA A 333 30.81 0.95 4.39
C ALA A 333 32.09 0.56 3.65
N ALA A 334 32.08 -0.52 2.87
CA ALA A 334 33.24 -0.94 2.09
C ALA A 334 33.73 0.17 1.14
N GLU A 335 34.94 0.69 1.41
CA GLU A 335 35.59 1.68 0.55
C GLU A 335 36.15 0.97 -0.71
N GLY A 336 35.76 1.41 -1.91
CA GLY A 336 36.26 0.87 -3.18
C GLY A 336 35.17 0.32 -4.11
N THR A 337 35.51 -0.70 -4.91
CA THR A 337 34.54 -1.36 -5.81
C THR A 337 33.52 -2.13 -4.98
N ARG A 338 32.34 -1.53 -4.79
CA ARG A 338 31.24 -2.15 -4.07
C ARG A 338 30.77 -3.41 -4.79
N ASP A 339 30.65 -4.51 -4.05
CA ASP A 339 29.97 -5.70 -4.53
C ASP A 339 28.46 -5.47 -4.55
N TRP A 340 27.96 -5.00 -5.70
CA TRP A 340 26.56 -4.67 -5.90
C TRP A 340 25.63 -5.89 -5.79
N GLY A 341 26.12 -7.08 -6.18
CA GLY A 341 25.33 -8.31 -6.07
C GLY A 341 25.14 -8.70 -4.61
N ALA A 342 26.22 -8.72 -3.83
CA ALA A 342 26.14 -9.01 -2.40
C ALA A 342 25.28 -7.99 -1.63
N LEU A 343 25.32 -6.70 -2.03
CA LEU A 343 24.44 -5.68 -1.45
C LEU A 343 22.97 -5.91 -1.82
N GLU A 344 22.67 -6.21 -3.10
CA GLU A 344 21.31 -6.52 -3.54
C GLU A 344 20.74 -7.72 -2.76
N ASP A 345 21.52 -8.78 -2.59
CA ASP A 345 21.11 -9.99 -1.87
C ASP A 345 20.91 -9.74 -0.37
N SER A 346 21.78 -8.93 0.25
CA SER A 346 21.64 -8.52 1.65
C SER A 346 20.37 -7.69 1.88
N LEU A 347 20.01 -6.83 0.92
CA LEU A 347 18.78 -6.02 0.99
C LEU A 347 17.52 -6.88 0.81
N LYS A 348 17.54 -7.86 -0.09
CA LYS A 348 16.44 -8.84 -0.23
C LYS A 348 16.23 -9.64 1.05
N ALA A 349 17.32 -10.14 1.65
CA ALA A 349 17.26 -10.85 2.92
C ALA A 349 16.67 -9.96 4.02
N LEU A 350 17.11 -8.70 4.10
CA LEU A 350 16.56 -7.74 5.06
C LEU A 350 15.06 -7.50 4.84
N MET A 351 14.59 -7.39 3.59
CA MET A 351 13.17 -7.23 3.29
C MET A 351 12.34 -8.43 3.78
N ILE A 352 12.82 -9.64 3.55
CA ILE A 352 12.17 -10.88 4.01
C ILE A 352 12.04 -10.89 5.53
N GLU A 353 13.11 -10.52 6.26
CA GLU A 353 13.07 -10.53 7.72
C GLU A 353 12.21 -9.41 8.30
N ILE A 354 12.17 -8.22 7.69
CA ILE A 354 11.24 -7.16 8.10
C ILE A 354 9.79 -7.61 7.87
N ALA A 355 9.52 -8.29 6.76
CA ALA A 355 8.18 -8.78 6.47
C ALA A 355 7.70 -9.81 7.50
N LYS A 356 8.60 -10.61 8.08
CA LYS A 356 8.28 -11.58 9.14
C LYS A 356 8.12 -10.97 10.54
N ALA A 357 8.49 -9.71 10.73
CA ALA A 357 8.45 -9.09 12.04
C ALA A 357 6.99 -8.98 12.53
N PRO A 358 6.70 -9.37 13.79
CA PRO A 358 5.34 -9.41 14.33
C PRO A 358 4.69 -8.03 14.51
#